data_AF-A0A846DLN9-F1
#
_entry.id   AF-A0A846DLN9-F1
#
_cell.length_a   1.000
_cell.length_b   1.000
_cell.length_c   1.000
_cell.angle_alpha   90.00
_cell.angle_beta   90.00
_cell.angle_gamma   90.00
#
_symmetry.space_group_name_H-M   'P 1'
#
loop_
_entity.id
_entity.type
_entity.pdbx_description
1 polymer ?
#
loop_
_entity_poly.entity_id
_entity_poly.type
_entity_poly.pdbx_seq_one_letter_code
_entity_poly.pdbx_strand_id
1 'polypeptide(L)'
;DNSEWTGTYQEIQNPYPGYQLCLNRKDQSVAIDIWPLCFQVCFLDYQPTPITSGEEGISSHEVEIDTRLIDETGDVDWQLLESKTQKLVKQVFANLPRE
;
A
#
# COMPACT_ATOMS: atom_id res chain seq x y z
N ASP A 1 -0.13 21.52 -11.78
CA ASP A 1 -0.26 20.13 -11.31
C ASP A 1 -1.19 19.33 -12.18
N ASN A 2 -0.67 18.72 -13.25
CA ASN A 2 -1.39 17.73 -14.06
C ASN A 2 -0.43 16.54 -14.26
N SER A 3 -0.73 15.41 -13.63
CA SER A 3 0.00 14.15 -13.83
C SER A 3 -0.37 13.54 -15.19
N GLU A 4 0.60 13.01 -15.95
CA GLU A 4 0.36 12.31 -17.23
C GLU A 4 -0.17 10.87 -17.06
N TRP A 5 -0.35 10.41 -15.82
CA TRP A 5 -0.81 9.06 -15.51
C TRP A 5 -2.34 8.97 -15.42
N THR A 6 -2.92 7.95 -16.03
CA THR A 6 -4.33 7.56 -15.88
C THR A 6 -4.46 6.29 -15.03
N GLY A 7 -5.31 6.30 -14.01
CA GLY A 7 -5.49 5.17 -13.09
C GLY A 7 -6.83 4.44 -13.28
N THR A 8 -6.79 3.11 -13.21
CA THR A 8 -7.97 2.23 -13.13
C THR A 8 -7.83 1.24 -11.98
N TYR A 9 -8.93 0.61 -11.58
CA TYR A 9 -8.99 -0.37 -10.51
C TYR A 9 -9.52 -1.71 -11.02
N GLN A 10 -8.97 -2.81 -10.51
CA GLN A 10 -9.40 -4.16 -10.82
C GLN A 10 -9.52 -4.99 -9.53
N GLU A 11 -10.62 -5.74 -9.43
CA GLU A 11 -10.84 -6.75 -8.39
C GLU A 11 -10.24 -8.09 -8.85
N ILE A 12 -9.31 -8.65 -8.08
CA ILE A 12 -8.73 -9.99 -8.32
C ILE A 12 -9.26 -10.95 -7.27
N GLN A 13 -9.96 -12.00 -7.67
CA GLN A 13 -10.64 -12.92 -6.73
C GLN A 13 -9.85 -14.18 -6.34
N ASN A 14 -8.66 -14.44 -6.92
CA ASN A 14 -7.84 -15.59 -6.52
C ASN A 14 -6.33 -15.35 -6.80
N PRO A 15 -5.43 -15.75 -5.89
CA PRO A 15 -5.69 -16.52 -4.66
C PRO A 15 -6.12 -15.68 -3.44
N TYR A 16 -6.18 -14.34 -3.55
CA TYR A 16 -6.72 -13.45 -2.51
C TYR A 16 -7.48 -12.28 -3.16
N PRO A 17 -8.57 -11.75 -2.54
CA PRO A 17 -9.22 -10.51 -2.95
C PRO A 17 -8.24 -9.34 -2.85
N GLY A 18 -7.50 -9.12 -3.94
CA GLY A 18 -6.47 -8.11 -4.06
C GLY A 18 -6.98 -6.97 -4.91
N TYR A 19 -6.78 -5.75 -4.42
CA TYR A 19 -6.93 -4.56 -5.25
C TYR A 19 -5.56 -4.10 -5.69
N GLN A 20 -5.37 -4.03 -7.00
CA GLN A 20 -4.15 -3.54 -7.60
C GLN A 20 -4.41 -2.20 -8.28
N LEU A 21 -3.51 -1.25 -8.02
CA LEU A 21 -3.41 -0.04 -8.81
C LEU A 21 -2.55 -0.35 -10.04
N CYS A 22 -3.18 -0.35 -11.21
CA CYS A 22 -2.51 -0.56 -12.49
C CYS A 22 -2.22 0.80 -13.15
N LEU A 23 -0.94 1.12 -13.30
CA LEU A 23 -0.45 2.34 -13.92
C LEU A 23 0.16 2.01 -15.29
N ASN A 24 -0.29 2.70 -16.34
CA ASN A 24 0.20 2.49 -17.70
C ASN A 24 0.78 3.79 -18.27
N ARG A 25 1.95 3.71 -18.92
CA ARG A 25 2.58 4.81 -19.65
C ARG A 25 3.31 4.28 -20.88
N LYS A 26 2.84 4.62 -22.07
CA LYS A 26 3.36 4.09 -23.35
C LYS A 26 3.45 2.55 -23.29
N ASP A 27 4.64 1.99 -23.45
CA ASP A 27 4.89 0.54 -23.41
C ASP A 27 5.24 0.00 -22.01
N GLN A 28 5.09 0.82 -20.96
CA GLN A 28 5.35 0.43 -19.57
C GLN A 28 4.05 0.24 -18.79
N SER A 29 3.99 -0.84 -18.01
CA SER A 29 2.92 -1.10 -17.06
C SER A 29 3.50 -1.46 -15.70
N VAL A 30 2.94 -0.88 -14.64
CA VAL A 30 3.30 -1.16 -13.24
C VAL A 30 2.02 -1.50 -12.49
N ALA A 31 2.00 -2.64 -11.82
CA ALA A 31 0.93 -3.04 -10.92
C ALA A 31 1.44 -2.98 -9.48
N ILE A 32 0.71 -2.28 -8.62
CA ILE A 32 1.02 -2.12 -7.21
C ILE A 32 -0.13 -2.72 -6.40
N ASP A 33 0.18 -3.65 -5.50
CA ASP A 33 -0.79 -4.15 -4.53
C ASP A 33 -1.10 -3.07 -3.47
N ILE A 34 -2.37 -2.77 -3.28
CA ILE A 34 -2.83 -1.73 -2.34
C ILE A 34 -2.77 -2.24 -0.90
N TRP A 35 -2.92 -3.55 -0.65
CA TRP A 35 -2.97 -4.09 0.70
C TRP A 35 -1.69 -3.84 1.52
N PRO A 36 -0.48 -4.10 0.98
CA PRO A 36 0.76 -3.75 1.68
C PRO A 36 0.85 -2.27 2.01
N LEU A 37 0.30 -1.38 1.18
CA LEU A 37 0.30 0.06 1.45
C LEU A 37 -0.58 0.39 2.66
N CYS A 38 -1.76 -0.22 2.76
CA CYS A 38 -2.63 -0.07 3.93
C CYS A 38 -1.93 -0.51 5.22
N PHE A 39 -1.20 -1.63 5.18
CA PHE A 39 -0.41 -2.09 6.33
C PHE A 39 0.75 -1.15 6.67
N GLN A 40 1.45 -0.60 5.66
CA GLN A 40 2.47 0.43 5.88
C GLN A 40 1.91 1.71 6.53
N VAL A 41 0.64 2.03 6.26
CA VAL A 41 -0.04 3.15 6.93
C VAL A 41 -0.41 2.79 8.37
N CYS A 42 -0.88 1.58 8.65
CA CYS A 42 -1.39 1.21 9.98
C CYS A 42 -0.33 0.74 10.98
N PHE A 43 0.80 0.22 10.51
CA PHE A 43 1.84 -0.37 11.36
C PHE A 43 3.10 0.50 11.42
N LEU A 44 3.85 0.35 12.51
CA LEU A 44 5.18 0.93 12.65
C LEU A 44 6.19 0.04 11.92
N ASP A 45 7.05 0.67 11.12
CA ASP A 45 8.17 0.05 10.41
C ASP A 45 7.84 -1.21 9.58
N TYR A 46 6.60 -1.34 9.12
CA TYR A 46 6.17 -2.50 8.33
C TYR A 46 6.89 -2.57 6.98
N GLN A 47 7.54 -3.71 6.74
CA GLN A 47 8.21 -4.04 5.50
C GLN A 47 7.42 -5.16 4.79
N PRO A 48 6.89 -4.90 3.57
CA PRO A 48 6.24 -5.93 2.78
C PRO A 48 7.24 -7.04 2.46
N THR A 49 7.05 -8.23 3.03
CA THR A 49 7.78 -9.42 2.62
C THR A 49 7.09 -10.01 1.39
N PRO A 50 7.82 -10.33 0.30
CA PRO A 50 7.23 -11.03 -0.82
C PRO A 50 6.71 -12.37 -0.31
N ILE A 51 5.41 -12.61 -0.45
CA ILE A 51 4.79 -13.91 -0.19
C ILE A 51 5.32 -14.84 -1.29
N THR A 52 6.47 -15.47 -1.05
CA THR A 52 6.95 -16.55 -1.90
C THR A 52 5.97 -17.70 -1.75
N SER A 53 5.13 -17.85 -2.77
CA SER A 53 4.16 -18.93 -2.93
C SER A 53 4.89 -20.27 -2.84
N GLY A 54 4.60 -21.05 -1.80
CA GLY A 54 5.05 -22.44 -1.76
C GLY A 54 5.07 -23.13 -0.42
N GLU A 55 5.03 -22.40 0.71
CA GLU A 55 5.28 -23.03 2.01
C GLU A 55 4.13 -22.76 2.97
N GLU A 56 3.50 -23.85 3.42
CA GLU A 56 2.56 -23.89 4.52
C GLU A 56 3.20 -23.22 5.75
N GLY A 57 2.90 -21.95 5.94
CA GLY A 57 3.44 -21.17 7.02
C GLY A 57 2.88 -19.77 6.92
N ILE A 58 1.78 -19.53 7.63
CA ILE A 58 1.43 -18.18 8.06
C ILE A 58 2.63 -17.76 8.92
N SER A 59 3.64 -17.14 8.33
CA SER A 59 4.61 -16.38 9.10
C SER A 59 3.80 -15.24 9.69
N SER A 60 3.39 -15.40 10.95
CA SER A 60 2.88 -14.30 11.75
C SER A 60 4.03 -13.30 11.87
N HIS A 61 4.12 -12.40 10.89
CA HIS A 61 5.01 -11.27 10.99
C HIS A 61 4.50 -10.46 12.17
N GLU A 62 5.30 -10.43 13.24
CA GLU A 62 5.03 -9.57 14.37
C GLU A 62 5.08 -8.14 13.87
N VAL A 63 3.93 -7.47 13.95
CA VAL A 63 3.77 -6.08 13.55
C VAL A 63 3.41 -5.27 14.78
N GLU A 64 3.98 -4.08 14.88
CA GLU A 64 3.59 -3.13 15.90
C GLU A 64 2.54 -2.19 15.32
N ILE A 65 1.37 -2.11 15.96
CA ILE A 65 0.31 -1.21 15.54
C ILE A 65 0.72 0.23 15.88
N ASP A 66 0.59 1.14 14.92
CA ASP A 66 0.77 2.56 15.21
C ASP A 66 -0.46 3.09 15.96
N THR A 67 -0.45 2.91 17.27
CA THR A 67 -1.56 3.30 18.16
C THR A 67 -1.84 4.80 18.14
N ARG A 68 -0.90 5.63 17.65
CA ARG A 68 -1.10 7.08 17.47
C ARG A 68 -2.19 7.41 16.44
N LEU A 69 -2.56 6.46 15.59
CA LEU A 69 -3.68 6.60 14.65
C LEU A 69 -5.04 6.64 15.36
N ILE A 70 -5.08 6.28 16.64
CA ILE A 70 -6.25 6.37 17.48
C ILE A 70 -5.98 7.44 18.54
N ASP A 71 -6.88 8.39 18.68
CA ASP A 71 -6.75 9.47 19.66
C ASP A 71 -7.19 9.04 21.07
N GLU A 72 -7.17 9.98 22.00
CA GLU A 72 -7.54 9.74 23.40
C GLU A 72 -9.04 9.41 23.59
N THR A 73 -9.91 9.76 22.63
CA THR A 73 -11.34 9.40 22.67
C THR A 73 -11.60 8.00 22.11
N GLY A 74 -10.59 7.38 21.49
CA GLY A 74 -10.72 6.10 20.80
C GLY A 74 -11.16 6.25 19.34
N ASP A 75 -11.20 7.48 18.83
CA ASP A 75 -11.53 7.78 17.44
C ASP A 75 -10.27 7.79 16.57
N VAL A 76 -10.45 7.71 15.25
CA VAL A 76 -9.35 7.73 14.30
C VAL A 76 -8.83 9.16 14.13
N ASP A 77 -7.52 9.36 14.32
CA ASP A 77 -6.84 10.58 13.88
C ASP A 77 -6.72 10.60 12.36
N TRP A 78 -7.75 11.14 11.70
CA TRP A 78 -7.83 11.27 10.25
C TRP A 78 -6.70 12.13 9.66
N GLN A 79 -6.19 13.11 10.42
CA GLN A 79 -5.12 13.98 9.93
C GLN A 79 -3.79 13.24 9.87
N LEU A 80 -3.48 12.47 10.91
CA LEU A 80 -2.28 11.62 10.93
C LEU A 80 -2.37 10.52 9.87
N LEU A 81 -3.54 9.87 9.74
CA LEU A 81 -3.78 8.84 8.73
C LEU A 81 -3.55 9.37 7.31
N GLU A 82 -4.12 10.53 6.99
CA GLU A 82 -3.95 11.18 5.68
C GLU A 82 -2.49 11.58 5.46
N SER A 83 -1.82 12.14 6.47
CA SER A 83 -0.41 12.53 6.39
C SER A 83 0.50 11.33 6.09
N LYS A 84 0.29 10.20 6.77
CA LYS A 84 1.00 8.94 6.48
C LYS A 84 0.72 8.44 5.06
N THR A 85 -0.54 8.47 4.65
CA THR A 85 -0.98 8.04 3.32
C THR A 85 -0.34 8.87 2.22
N GLN A 86 -0.39 10.21 2.32
CA GLN A 86 0.23 11.11 1.34
C GLN A 86 1.74 10.89 1.22
N LYS A 87 2.43 10.71 2.35
CA LYS A 87 3.87 10.44 2.34
C LYS A 87 4.17 9.13 1.60
N LEU A 88 3.42 8.07 1.89
CA LEU A 88 3.60 6.78 1.25
C LEU A 88 3.30 6.83 -0.25
N VAL A 89 2.19 7.44 -0.66
CA VAL A 89 1.84 7.59 -2.07
C VAL A 89 2.93 8.37 -2.82
N LYS A 90 3.43 9.47 -2.26
CA LYS A 90 4.55 10.21 -2.86
C LYS A 90 5.79 9.33 -3.07
N GLN A 91 6.12 8.47 -2.11
CA GLN A 91 7.24 7.54 -2.23
C GLN A 91 7.01 6.49 -3.33
N VAL A 92 5.81 5.92 -3.41
CA VAL A 92 5.42 4.98 -4.46
C VAL A 92 5.63 5.60 -5.85
N PHE A 93 5.10 6.80 -6.08
CA PHE A 93 5.24 7.49 -7.36
C PHE A 93 6.69 7.91 -7.66
N ALA A 94 7.47 8.28 -6.63
CA ALA A 94 8.88 8.65 -6.81
C ALA A 94 9.76 7.47 -7.28
N ASN A 95 9.35 6.23 -6.93
CA ASN A 95 10.03 4.98 -7.25
C ASN A 95 9.54 4.30 -8.55
N LEU A 96 8.55 4.89 -9.24
CA LEU A 96 8.15 4.39 -10.55
C LEU A 96 9.31 4.53 -11.55
N PRO A 97 9.44 3.61 -12.53
CA PRO A 97 10.47 3.68 -13.56
C PRO A 97 10.50 5.06 -14.25
N ARG A 98 11.67 5.69 -14.25
CA ARG A 98 11.95 6.90 -15.04
C ARG A 98 12.56 6.46 -16.37
N GLU A 99 12.39 7.28 -17.41
CA GLU A 99 12.95 7.00 -18.76
C GLU A 99 14.46 6.74 -18.73
#